data_AF-A0A2S8FZE8-F1
#
_entry.id   AF-A0A2S8FZE8-F1
#
_cell.length_a   1.000
_cell.length_b   1.000
_cell.length_c   1.000
_cell.angle_alpha   90.00
_cell.angle_beta   90.00
_cell.angle_gamma   90.00
#
_symmetry.space_group_name_H-M   'P 1'
#
loop_
_entity.id
_entity.type
_entity.pdbx_description
1 polymer ?
#
loop_
_entity_poly.entity_id
_entity_poly.type
_entity_poly.pdbx_seq_one_letter_code
_entity_poly.pdbx_strand_id
1 'polypeptide(L)'
;MIWLLAIIALVCGVWTAIFQKSREDSYVSKLRSQGFEVYVYNLSYRERRDRNDPAWHYVTGVHLDINKFRGELSKGRAKLIGSNHLGMIRYLDEIESLSLDQSDVDSEALLSLACLPALRELSVANTDIDDRLLRAVGKYQKLEALDFQGTLVTENGLKELADCDQLHTLIMNDACATDEALVVVGKHPNINHLEACADRESPPNWYHKGFGGHLLIDSDQISDRGLGAIDSTARFSSLYLRSPKITGSFLRGWGSLEDLEYVDVTGCPNFDPLNVAYLTGISMRTLNITCKPSELRGVTFKKSPITVVNILWDAPLDEDDHKAIAEMKAKENTMYIKDGIRKVAIHSTK
;
A
#
# COMPACT_ATOMS: atom_id res chain seq x y z
N MET A 1 -45.52 7.75 -26.60
CA MET A 1 -45.17 8.47 -25.35
C MET A 1 -43.84 8.00 -24.77
N ILE A 2 -43.64 6.69 -24.56
CA ILE A 2 -42.39 6.12 -24.01
C ILE A 2 -41.15 6.44 -24.87
N TRP A 3 -41.26 6.34 -26.20
CA TRP A 3 -40.17 6.70 -27.12
C TRP A 3 -39.78 8.18 -27.10
N LEU A 4 -40.74 9.07 -26.86
CA LEU A 4 -40.50 10.52 -26.79
C LEU A 4 -39.76 10.87 -25.49
N LEU A 5 -40.13 10.25 -24.37
CA LEU A 5 -39.46 10.40 -23.09
C LEU A 5 -38.03 9.82 -23.13
N ALA A 6 -37.82 8.70 -23.82
CA ALA A 6 -36.49 8.13 -24.03
C ALA A 6 -35.60 9.06 -24.85
N ILE A 7 -36.10 9.66 -25.94
CA ILE A 7 -35.35 10.62 -26.76
C ILE A 7 -35.05 11.90 -25.97
N ILE A 8 -36.02 12.41 -25.21
CA ILE A 8 -35.81 13.59 -24.34
C ILE A 8 -34.76 13.27 -23.26
N ALA A 9 -34.81 12.11 -22.63
CA ALA A 9 -33.80 11.69 -21.66
C ALA A 9 -32.40 11.55 -22.28
N LEU A 10 -32.32 11.02 -23.51
CA LEU A 10 -31.05 10.85 -24.23
C LEU A 10 -30.47 12.20 -24.66
N VAL A 11 -31.31 13.11 -25.19
CA VAL A 11 -30.91 14.47 -25.58
C VAL A 11 -30.55 15.29 -24.34
N CYS A 12 -31.37 15.27 -23.29
CA CYS A 12 -31.06 15.93 -22.02
C CYS A 12 -29.78 15.37 -21.39
N GLY A 13 -29.58 14.04 -21.40
CA GLY A 13 -28.38 13.39 -20.89
C GLY A 13 -27.10 13.79 -21.64
N VAL A 14 -27.18 13.88 -22.98
CA VAL A 14 -26.08 14.38 -23.82
C VAL A 14 -25.80 15.85 -23.54
N TRP A 15 -26.83 16.69 -23.40
CA TRP A 15 -26.66 18.10 -23.08
C TRP A 15 -26.11 18.33 -21.66
N THR A 16 -26.55 17.55 -20.67
CA THR A 16 -26.01 17.63 -19.29
C THR A 16 -24.55 17.21 -19.25
N ALA A 17 -24.16 16.16 -19.99
CA ALA A 17 -22.77 15.74 -20.07
C ALA A 17 -21.88 16.80 -20.76
N ILE A 18 -22.37 17.44 -21.84
CA ILE A 18 -21.65 18.53 -22.52
C ILE A 18 -21.49 19.76 -21.60
N PHE A 19 -22.54 20.15 -20.88
CA PHE A 19 -22.47 21.26 -19.93
C PHE A 19 -21.57 20.96 -18.73
N GLN A 20 -21.64 19.74 -18.19
CA GLN A 20 -20.77 19.28 -17.12
C GLN A 20 -19.30 19.31 -17.56
N LYS A 21 -19.00 18.76 -18.75
CA LYS A 21 -17.66 18.80 -19.34
C LYS A 21 -17.15 20.24 -19.53
N SER A 22 -17.95 21.12 -20.13
CA SER A 22 -17.56 22.52 -20.33
C SER A 22 -17.33 23.26 -19.00
N ARG A 23 -18.08 22.90 -17.95
CA ARG A 23 -17.93 23.43 -16.59
C ARG A 23 -16.67 22.90 -15.92
N GLU A 24 -16.41 21.59 -16.01
CA GLU A 24 -15.20 20.94 -15.53
C GLU A 24 -13.97 21.53 -16.24
N ASP A 25 -13.97 21.67 -17.56
CA ASP A 25 -12.89 22.32 -18.32
C ASP A 25 -12.58 23.74 -17.81
N SER A 26 -13.61 24.50 -17.42
CA SER A 26 -13.45 25.82 -16.81
C SER A 26 -12.78 25.76 -15.44
N TYR A 27 -13.16 24.81 -14.59
CA TYR A 27 -12.53 24.59 -13.28
C TYR A 27 -11.10 24.06 -13.42
N VAL A 28 -10.87 23.11 -14.31
CA VAL A 28 -9.54 22.58 -14.64
C VAL A 28 -8.62 23.69 -15.14
N SER A 29 -9.11 24.56 -16.02
CA SER A 29 -8.33 25.71 -16.47
C SER A 29 -8.01 26.68 -15.32
N LYS A 30 -8.94 26.89 -14.39
CA LYS A 30 -8.71 27.74 -13.19
C LYS A 30 -7.69 27.11 -12.24
N LEU A 31 -7.84 25.81 -11.95
CA LEU A 31 -6.89 25.05 -11.13
C LEU A 31 -5.49 25.10 -11.76
N ARG A 32 -5.37 24.84 -13.06
CA ARG A 32 -4.09 24.98 -13.80
C ARG A 32 -3.52 26.40 -13.72
N SER A 33 -4.36 27.42 -13.83
CA SER A 33 -3.91 28.83 -13.68
C SER A 33 -3.46 29.18 -12.26
N GLN A 34 -3.95 28.44 -11.25
CA GLN A 34 -3.55 28.55 -9.85
C GLN A 34 -2.34 27.67 -9.53
N GLY A 35 -1.74 26.99 -10.51
CA GLY A 35 -0.54 26.17 -10.37
C GLY A 35 -0.78 24.67 -10.12
N PHE A 36 -2.04 24.21 -10.11
CA PHE A 36 -2.36 22.79 -9.97
C PHE A 36 -2.09 22.01 -11.25
N GLU A 37 -1.62 20.77 -11.14
CA GLU A 37 -1.62 19.83 -12.27
C GLU A 37 -2.83 18.92 -12.22
N VAL A 38 -3.86 19.29 -12.98
CA VAL A 38 -4.99 18.38 -13.16
C VAL A 38 -4.60 17.26 -14.11
N TYR A 39 -4.41 16.08 -13.55
CA TYR A 39 -4.19 14.83 -14.25
C TYR A 39 -5.51 14.11 -14.48
N VAL A 40 -5.91 13.96 -15.74
CA VAL A 40 -7.01 13.06 -16.09
C VAL A 40 -6.42 11.64 -16.16
N TYR A 41 -6.34 10.94 -15.02
CA TYR A 41 -5.89 9.55 -14.96
C TYR A 41 -6.91 8.66 -14.27
N ASN A 42 -7.25 7.57 -14.95
CA ASN A 42 -8.13 6.51 -14.50
C ASN A 42 -7.29 5.45 -13.73
N LEU A 43 -7.56 5.27 -12.44
CA LEU A 43 -6.93 4.24 -11.60
C LEU A 43 -7.76 2.96 -11.48
N SER A 44 -8.92 2.87 -12.14
CA SER A 44 -9.55 1.58 -12.42
C SER A 44 -8.69 0.79 -13.42
N TYR A 45 -7.66 0.13 -12.91
CA TYR A 45 -7.08 -1.07 -13.52
C TYR A 45 -8.03 -2.27 -13.34
N ARG A 46 -9.33 -2.03 -13.55
CA ARG A 46 -10.40 -3.03 -13.55
C ARG A 46 -11.12 -2.94 -14.90
N GLU A 47 -10.60 -3.72 -15.84
CA GLU A 47 -11.24 -4.16 -17.09
C GLU A 47 -11.29 -3.19 -18.30
N ARG A 48 -10.52 -3.59 -19.33
CA ARG A 48 -10.61 -3.28 -20.78
C ARG A 48 -10.11 -1.93 -21.33
N ARG A 49 -9.34 -2.08 -22.42
CA ARG A 49 -8.72 -1.03 -23.24
C ARG A 49 -9.61 -0.72 -24.44
N ASP A 50 -10.21 0.46 -24.47
CA ASP A 50 -10.54 1.17 -25.72
C ASP A 50 -10.33 2.67 -25.49
N ARG A 51 -9.48 3.31 -26.32
CA ARG A 51 -9.19 4.75 -26.23
C ARG A 51 -10.30 5.61 -26.87
N ASN A 52 -11.31 4.99 -27.47
CA ASN A 52 -12.39 5.68 -28.17
C ASN A 52 -13.73 5.68 -27.41
N ASP A 53 -13.74 5.30 -26.12
CA ASP A 53 -14.95 5.29 -25.30
C ASP A 53 -15.39 6.73 -24.92
N PRO A 54 -16.63 7.17 -25.20
CA PRO A 54 -17.13 8.48 -24.75
C PRO A 54 -17.13 8.68 -23.22
N ALA A 55 -17.03 7.63 -22.40
CA ALA A 55 -16.86 7.71 -20.94
C ALA A 55 -15.43 8.05 -20.48
N TRP A 56 -14.43 8.09 -21.37
CA TRP A 56 -13.03 8.47 -21.09
C TRP A 56 -12.79 9.95 -20.69
N HIS A 57 -13.84 10.69 -20.35
CA HIS A 57 -13.84 12.16 -20.41
C HIS A 57 -14.08 12.88 -19.08
N TYR A 58 -14.02 12.20 -17.93
CA TYR A 58 -14.18 12.81 -16.60
C TYR A 58 -12.84 12.93 -15.86
N VAL A 59 -12.68 14.02 -15.09
CA VAL A 59 -11.49 14.22 -14.23
C VAL A 59 -11.57 13.26 -13.05
N THR A 60 -10.96 12.09 -13.17
CA THR A 60 -10.94 11.05 -12.13
C THR A 60 -9.84 11.25 -11.08
N GLY A 61 -8.91 12.18 -11.31
CA GLY A 61 -7.81 12.48 -10.39
C GLY A 61 -7.40 13.96 -10.41
N VAL A 62 -6.97 14.49 -9.26
CA VAL A 62 -6.33 15.81 -9.16
C VAL A 62 -5.07 15.66 -8.32
N HIS A 63 -3.91 16.00 -8.88
CA HIS A 63 -2.63 16.01 -8.15
C HIS A 63 -2.11 17.44 -8.05
N LEU A 64 -1.60 17.81 -6.89
CA LEU A 64 -0.92 19.08 -6.76
C LEU A 64 0.53 18.97 -7.27
N ASP A 65 0.88 19.69 -8.35
CA ASP A 65 2.30 19.81 -8.75
C ASP A 65 3.00 20.91 -7.96
N ILE A 66 3.65 20.51 -6.88
CA ILE A 66 4.42 21.41 -6.02
C ILE A 66 5.64 22.03 -6.71
N ASN A 67 6.14 21.44 -7.81
CA ASN A 67 7.35 21.93 -8.46
C ASN A 67 7.15 23.28 -9.16
N LYS A 68 5.90 23.62 -9.52
CA LYS A 68 5.52 24.93 -10.07
C LYS A 68 5.52 26.07 -9.05
N PHE A 69 5.56 25.75 -7.75
CA PHE A 69 5.58 26.73 -6.66
C PHE A 69 6.97 26.98 -6.05
N ARG A 70 8.03 26.40 -6.64
CA ARG A 70 9.43 26.54 -6.18
C ARG A 70 9.98 27.98 -6.20
N GLY A 71 9.24 28.95 -6.77
CA GLY A 71 9.62 30.36 -6.85
C GLY A 71 9.22 31.24 -5.65
N GLU A 72 8.35 30.78 -4.76
CA GLU A 72 7.86 31.54 -3.58
C GLU A 72 8.25 30.87 -2.26
N LEU A 73 9.49 30.37 -2.18
CA LEU A 73 10.00 29.67 -1.02
C LEU A 73 10.45 30.66 0.07
N SER A 74 9.77 30.67 1.21
CA SER A 74 10.37 31.07 2.50
C SER A 74 10.52 29.83 3.37
N LYS A 75 11.76 29.52 3.78
CA LYS A 75 12.12 28.36 4.65
C LYS A 75 11.77 26.97 4.09
N GLY A 76 11.97 26.73 2.79
CA GLY A 76 11.98 25.37 2.24
C GLY A 76 10.63 24.63 2.20
N ARG A 77 9.51 25.35 2.29
CA ARG A 77 8.15 24.83 2.09
C ARG A 77 7.39 25.75 1.14
N ALA A 78 6.51 25.18 0.30
CA ALA A 78 5.65 25.95 -0.58
C ALA A 78 4.65 26.75 0.25
N LYS A 79 4.46 28.03 -0.09
CA LYS A 79 3.47 28.88 0.55
C LYS A 79 2.09 28.60 -0.05
N LEU A 80 1.32 27.82 0.69
CA LEU A 80 -0.14 27.79 0.80
C LEU A 80 -1.01 27.17 -0.32
N ILE A 81 -1.81 26.17 0.09
CA ILE A 81 -3.14 25.85 -0.46
C ILE A 81 -4.15 25.95 0.68
N GLY A 82 -4.52 27.18 1.04
CA GLY A 82 -5.59 27.37 2.02
C GLY A 82 -6.96 26.87 1.51
N SER A 83 -7.92 26.72 2.43
CA SER A 83 -9.32 26.33 2.20
C SER A 83 -10.01 26.97 0.97
N ASN A 84 -9.61 28.19 0.61
CA ASN A 84 -10.10 28.92 -0.57
C ASN A 84 -9.86 28.19 -1.91
N HIS A 85 -8.81 27.37 -2.02
CA HIS A 85 -8.50 26.63 -3.25
C HIS A 85 -9.23 25.27 -3.31
N LEU A 86 -9.32 24.56 -2.17
CA LEU A 86 -10.06 23.30 -2.05
C LEU A 86 -11.57 23.49 -2.25
N GLY A 87 -12.10 24.70 -1.99
CA GLY A 87 -13.48 25.06 -2.27
C GLY A 87 -13.90 24.97 -3.74
N MET A 88 -12.96 24.94 -4.71
CA MET A 88 -13.28 24.68 -6.12
C MET A 88 -13.36 23.18 -6.45
N ILE A 89 -12.59 22.35 -5.72
CA ILE A 89 -12.52 20.90 -5.94
C ILE A 89 -13.88 20.24 -5.65
N ARG A 90 -14.67 20.79 -4.73
CA ARG A 90 -16.03 20.31 -4.41
C ARG A 90 -17.03 20.30 -5.58
N TYR A 91 -16.73 20.98 -6.68
CA TYR A 91 -17.60 21.03 -7.87
C TYR A 91 -17.21 19.99 -8.93
N LEU A 92 -16.22 19.15 -8.62
CA LEU A 92 -15.74 18.07 -9.47
C LEU A 92 -16.30 16.76 -8.90
N ASP A 93 -17.55 16.49 -9.25
CA ASP A 93 -18.39 15.42 -8.66
C ASP A 93 -17.83 14.01 -8.91
N GLU A 94 -16.99 13.84 -9.94
CA GLU A 94 -16.43 12.56 -10.40
C GLU A 94 -14.96 12.33 -9.95
N ILE A 95 -14.40 13.17 -9.06
CA ILE A 95 -13.04 12.94 -8.56
C ILE A 95 -13.02 11.70 -7.69
N GLU A 96 -12.24 10.71 -8.12
CA GLU A 96 -11.97 9.50 -7.37
C GLU A 96 -10.65 9.59 -6.59
N SER A 97 -9.67 10.37 -7.06
CA SER A 97 -8.33 10.47 -6.46
C SER A 97 -7.89 11.91 -6.24
N LEU A 98 -7.45 12.24 -5.02
CA LEU A 98 -6.95 13.57 -4.66
C LEU A 98 -5.61 13.46 -3.92
N SER A 99 -4.58 14.09 -4.46
CA SER A 99 -3.30 14.27 -3.77
C SER A 99 -3.06 15.74 -3.43
N LEU A 100 -2.83 15.97 -2.14
CA LEU A 100 -2.50 17.25 -1.50
C LEU A 100 -1.10 17.18 -0.87
N ASP A 101 -0.22 16.36 -1.42
CA ASP A 101 1.09 16.11 -0.83
C ASP A 101 1.92 17.39 -0.72
N GLN A 102 2.72 17.48 0.34
CA GLN A 102 3.61 18.61 0.63
C GLN A 102 2.90 19.97 0.66
N SER A 103 1.60 19.98 1.00
CA SER A 103 0.79 21.20 1.11
C SER A 103 0.40 21.53 2.56
N ASP A 104 -0.07 22.76 2.77
CA ASP A 104 -0.58 23.24 4.05
C ASP A 104 -2.11 23.16 4.04
N VAL A 105 -2.67 22.13 4.68
CA VAL A 105 -4.11 21.84 4.70
C VAL A 105 -4.63 21.87 6.12
N ASP A 106 -5.64 22.69 6.37
CA ASP A 106 -6.34 22.76 7.66
C ASP A 106 -7.55 21.81 7.75
N SER A 107 -8.14 21.71 8.95
CA SER A 107 -9.23 20.76 9.21
C SER A 107 -10.52 21.14 8.53
N GLU A 108 -10.75 22.44 8.34
CA GLU A 108 -11.95 22.93 7.66
C GLU A 108 -11.90 22.57 6.18
N ALA A 109 -10.72 22.67 5.58
CA ALA A 109 -10.47 22.32 4.19
C ALA A 109 -10.65 20.81 3.96
N LEU A 110 -10.07 19.94 4.80
CA LEU A 110 -10.30 18.49 4.72
C LEU A 110 -11.77 18.11 4.99
N LEU A 111 -12.44 18.74 5.95
CA LEU A 111 -13.85 18.46 6.20
C LEU A 111 -14.72 18.83 4.99
N SER A 112 -14.37 19.90 4.27
CA SER A 112 -15.10 20.31 3.07
C SER A 112 -15.02 19.29 1.93
N LEU A 113 -13.93 18.50 1.88
CA LEU A 113 -13.68 17.47 0.87
C LEU A 113 -14.35 16.13 1.20
N ALA A 114 -14.77 15.91 2.46
CA ALA A 114 -15.52 14.71 2.87
C ALA A 114 -16.87 14.55 2.14
N CYS A 115 -17.38 15.64 1.55
CA CYS A 115 -18.63 15.65 0.80
C CYS A 115 -18.45 15.23 -0.67
N LEU A 116 -17.22 14.98 -1.13
CA LEU A 116 -16.97 14.55 -2.51
C LEU A 116 -17.55 13.14 -2.72
N PRO A 117 -18.55 12.98 -3.60
CA PRO A 117 -19.37 11.77 -3.64
C PRO A 117 -18.67 10.58 -4.29
N ALA A 118 -17.57 10.80 -5.01
CA ALA A 118 -16.81 9.77 -5.72
C ALA A 118 -15.39 9.52 -5.15
N LEU A 119 -14.95 10.30 -4.16
CA LEU A 119 -13.57 10.24 -3.68
C LEU A 119 -13.27 8.91 -2.97
N ARG A 120 -12.29 8.19 -3.52
CA ARG A 120 -11.80 6.88 -3.08
C ARG A 120 -10.38 6.93 -2.58
N GLU A 121 -9.55 7.83 -3.10
CA GLU A 121 -8.14 7.88 -2.77
C GLU A 121 -7.77 9.28 -2.32
N LEU A 122 -7.11 9.37 -1.16
CA LEU A 122 -6.61 10.61 -0.60
C LEU A 122 -5.14 10.46 -0.25
N SER A 123 -4.30 11.33 -0.79
CA SER A 123 -2.90 11.47 -0.38
C SER A 123 -2.68 12.84 0.23
N VAL A 124 -2.12 12.86 1.43
CA VAL A 124 -1.76 14.06 2.20
C VAL A 124 -0.34 13.90 2.76
N ALA A 125 0.52 13.23 2.00
CA ALA A 125 1.89 12.92 2.36
C ALA A 125 2.71 14.19 2.61
N ASN A 126 3.57 14.17 3.61
CA ASN A 126 4.49 15.26 3.95
C ASN A 126 3.78 16.61 4.23
N THR A 127 2.58 16.55 4.80
CA THR A 127 1.81 17.71 5.28
C THR A 127 1.90 17.84 6.81
N ASP A 128 1.52 18.98 7.38
CA ASP A 128 1.49 19.17 8.85
C ASP A 128 0.20 18.60 9.50
N ILE A 129 -0.39 17.55 8.90
CA ILE A 129 -1.61 16.88 9.39
C ILE A 129 -1.35 16.14 10.70
N ASP A 130 -2.27 16.23 11.66
CA ASP A 130 -2.23 15.57 12.97
C ASP A 130 -3.47 14.69 13.22
N ASP A 131 -3.57 14.06 14.40
CA ASP A 131 -4.72 13.22 14.78
C ASP A 131 -6.09 13.94 14.69
N ARG A 132 -6.10 15.27 14.88
CA ARG A 132 -7.35 16.06 14.78
C ARG A 132 -7.79 16.19 13.34
N LEU A 133 -6.83 16.27 12.42
CA LEU A 133 -7.06 16.31 11.00
C LEU A 133 -7.47 14.93 10.47
N LEU A 134 -6.91 13.83 11.00
CA LEU A 134 -7.29 12.47 10.60
C LEU A 134 -8.76 12.13 10.96
N ARG A 135 -9.30 12.72 12.04
CA ARG A 135 -10.76 12.66 12.33
C ARG A 135 -11.66 13.15 11.21
N ALA A 136 -11.19 14.12 10.41
CA ALA A 136 -11.96 14.58 9.26
C ALA A 136 -12.00 13.49 8.19
N VAL A 137 -10.87 12.81 7.97
CA VAL A 137 -10.72 11.71 6.99
C VAL A 137 -11.59 10.51 7.38
N GLY A 138 -11.77 10.22 8.67
CA GLY A 138 -12.69 9.19 9.17
C GLY A 138 -14.16 9.34 8.71
N LYS A 139 -14.54 10.51 8.17
CA LYS A 139 -15.90 10.75 7.65
C LYS A 139 -16.09 10.34 6.18
N TYR A 140 -15.03 9.91 5.50
CA TYR A 140 -15.03 9.64 4.07
C TYR A 140 -15.49 8.20 3.83
N GLN A 141 -16.81 7.99 3.71
CA GLN A 141 -17.41 6.66 3.67
C GLN A 141 -17.02 5.79 2.47
N LYS A 142 -16.47 6.40 1.41
CA LYS A 142 -16.05 5.71 0.18
C LYS A 142 -14.53 5.62 0.02
N LEU A 143 -13.77 6.07 1.03
CA LEU A 143 -12.32 6.05 0.96
C LEU A 143 -11.81 4.61 0.96
N GLU A 144 -11.09 4.26 -0.10
CA GLU A 144 -10.48 2.96 -0.38
C GLU A 144 -8.97 2.99 -0.08
N ALA A 145 -8.30 4.13 -0.29
CA ALA A 145 -6.87 4.32 -0.05
C ALA A 145 -6.53 5.64 0.62
N LEU A 146 -5.62 5.59 1.60
CA LEU A 146 -5.12 6.76 2.32
C LEU A 146 -3.59 6.71 2.46
N ASP A 147 -2.92 7.76 1.98
CA ASP A 147 -1.50 8.03 2.23
C ASP A 147 -1.35 9.30 3.08
N PHE A 148 -0.71 9.17 4.24
CA PHE A 148 -0.38 10.27 5.15
C PHE A 148 1.05 10.14 5.66
N GLN A 149 1.95 9.54 4.87
CA GLN A 149 3.36 9.43 5.21
C GLN A 149 3.97 10.79 5.56
N GLY A 150 4.87 10.83 6.54
CA GLY A 150 5.59 12.07 6.90
C GLY A 150 4.72 13.18 7.46
N THR A 151 3.61 12.83 8.11
CA THR A 151 2.73 13.72 8.86
C THR A 151 2.96 13.61 10.38
N LEU A 152 2.18 14.32 11.18
CA LEU A 152 2.19 14.31 12.66
C LEU A 152 1.14 13.35 13.24
N VAL A 153 0.58 12.46 12.43
CA VAL A 153 -0.41 11.46 12.87
C VAL A 153 0.25 10.42 13.79
N THR A 154 -0.42 10.12 14.90
CA THR A 154 -0.03 9.10 15.87
C THR A 154 -0.99 7.92 15.84
N GLU A 155 -0.69 6.87 16.61
CA GLU A 155 -1.57 5.71 16.78
C GLU A 155 -2.97 6.08 17.34
N ASN A 156 -3.12 7.25 17.96
CA ASN A 156 -4.42 7.72 18.42
C ASN A 156 -5.30 8.21 17.27
N GLY A 157 -4.73 8.88 16.27
CA GLY A 157 -5.44 9.29 15.07
C GLY A 157 -5.94 8.11 14.25
N LEU A 158 -5.16 7.02 14.18
CA LEU A 158 -5.53 5.81 13.41
C LEU A 158 -6.84 5.16 13.86
N LYS A 159 -7.24 5.35 15.14
CA LYS A 159 -8.50 4.82 15.67
C LYS A 159 -9.71 5.43 14.96
N GLU A 160 -9.56 6.64 14.42
CA GLU A 160 -10.61 7.37 13.73
C GLU A 160 -10.88 6.81 12.33
N LEU A 161 -10.00 5.96 11.81
CA LEU A 161 -10.18 5.26 10.53
C LEU A 161 -11.00 3.98 10.67
N ALA A 162 -11.37 3.56 11.89
CA ALA A 162 -12.09 2.31 12.13
C ALA A 162 -13.47 2.24 11.44
N ASP A 163 -14.10 3.39 11.18
CA ASP A 163 -15.41 3.51 10.54
C ASP A 163 -15.30 3.67 9.00
N CYS A 164 -14.09 3.68 8.43
CA CYS A 164 -13.87 3.74 6.99
C CYS A 164 -14.01 2.35 6.36
N ASP A 165 -15.25 1.85 6.25
CA ASP A 165 -15.54 0.47 5.82
C ASP A 165 -14.96 0.09 4.45
N GLN A 166 -14.70 1.03 3.54
CA GLN A 166 -14.11 0.73 2.23
C GLN A 166 -12.57 0.76 2.24
N LEU A 167 -11.95 1.22 3.32
CA LEU A 167 -10.51 1.44 3.39
C LEU A 167 -9.77 0.10 3.44
N HIS A 168 -8.99 -0.16 2.40
CA HIS A 168 -8.19 -1.37 2.29
C HIS A 168 -6.70 -1.10 2.09
N THR A 169 -6.33 0.11 1.67
CA THR A 169 -4.94 0.55 1.46
C THR A 169 -4.57 1.67 2.44
N LEU A 170 -3.51 1.46 3.22
CA LEU A 170 -2.98 2.43 4.17
C LEU A 170 -1.46 2.58 4.02
N ILE A 171 -0.99 3.82 3.83
CA ILE A 171 0.44 4.16 3.81
C ILE A 171 0.73 5.12 4.96
N MET A 172 1.57 4.68 5.90
CA MET A 172 1.75 5.31 7.21
C MET A 172 3.23 5.43 7.61
N ASN A 173 4.09 5.72 6.62
CA ASN A 173 5.54 5.82 6.81
C ASN A 173 5.94 7.00 7.74
N ASP A 174 7.20 7.00 8.16
CA ASP A 174 7.84 7.87 9.15
C ASP A 174 7.39 7.58 10.60
N ALA A 175 7.01 8.61 11.36
CA ALA A 175 6.81 8.53 12.82
C ALA A 175 5.69 7.58 13.27
N CYS A 176 4.80 7.18 12.35
CA CYS A 176 3.69 6.28 12.62
C CYS A 176 4.07 4.79 12.45
N ALA A 177 5.24 4.46 11.93
CA ALA A 177 5.67 3.08 11.68
C ALA A 177 6.14 2.35 12.97
N THR A 178 5.24 2.17 13.95
CA THR A 178 5.52 1.58 15.27
C THR A 178 4.63 0.36 15.58
N ASP A 179 5.03 -0.44 16.58
CA ASP A 179 4.20 -1.53 17.10
C ASP A 179 2.82 -1.06 17.59
N GLU A 180 2.78 0.08 18.27
CA GLU A 180 1.53 0.67 18.79
C GLU A 180 0.55 0.98 17.66
N ALA A 181 1.04 1.48 16.54
CA ALA A 181 0.23 1.78 15.38
C ALA A 181 -0.29 0.50 14.69
N LEU A 182 0.55 -0.54 14.54
CA LEU A 182 0.12 -1.84 14.02
C LEU A 182 -0.97 -2.50 14.89
N VAL A 183 -0.93 -2.32 16.22
CA VAL A 183 -1.99 -2.82 17.12
C VAL A 183 -3.34 -2.16 16.86
N VAL A 184 -3.35 -0.91 16.39
CA VAL A 184 -4.58 -0.20 16.02
C VAL A 184 -5.03 -0.63 14.63
N VAL A 185 -4.13 -0.60 13.64
CA VAL A 185 -4.42 -0.96 12.25
C VAL A 185 -4.85 -2.42 12.11
N GLY A 186 -4.25 -3.33 12.87
CA GLY A 186 -4.59 -4.76 12.86
C GLY A 186 -6.03 -5.09 13.28
N LYS A 187 -6.76 -4.12 13.86
CA LYS A 187 -8.18 -4.24 14.20
C LYS A 187 -9.11 -3.78 13.07
N HIS A 188 -8.58 -3.12 12.04
CA HIS A 188 -9.39 -2.65 10.93
C HIS A 188 -9.82 -3.85 10.06
N PRO A 189 -11.12 -4.02 9.77
CA PRO A 189 -11.63 -5.26 9.17
C PRO A 189 -11.19 -5.48 7.72
N ASN A 190 -10.84 -4.41 7.00
CA ASN A 190 -10.67 -4.45 5.55
C ASN A 190 -9.26 -4.09 5.05
N ILE A 191 -8.34 -3.71 5.95
CA ILE A 191 -6.97 -3.37 5.52
C ILE A 191 -6.26 -4.64 5.06
N ASN A 192 -5.84 -4.63 3.79
CA ASN A 192 -5.09 -5.70 3.16
C ASN A 192 -3.89 -5.18 2.36
N HIS A 193 -3.71 -3.87 2.22
CA HIS A 193 -2.48 -3.24 1.73
C HIS A 193 -1.99 -2.25 2.79
N LEU A 194 -0.83 -2.51 3.38
CA LEU A 194 -0.24 -1.73 4.46
C LEU A 194 1.24 -1.48 4.21
N GLU A 195 1.64 -0.21 4.24
CA GLU A 195 3.03 0.23 4.17
C GLU A 195 3.41 1.02 5.42
N ALA A 196 4.46 0.58 6.11
CA ALA A 196 5.03 1.25 7.28
C ALA A 196 6.56 1.20 7.25
N CYS A 197 7.16 2.21 6.61
CA CYS A 197 8.59 2.45 6.52
C CYS A 197 9.03 3.59 7.46
N ALA A 198 10.21 3.49 8.08
CA ALA A 198 10.79 4.56 8.89
C ALA A 198 11.55 5.61 8.06
N ASP A 199 11.98 5.25 6.84
CA ASP A 199 12.73 6.13 5.93
C ASP A 199 11.85 6.63 4.77
N ARG A 200 12.03 7.91 4.42
CA ARG A 200 11.37 8.57 3.27
C ARG A 200 11.82 8.07 1.90
N GLU A 201 12.87 7.26 1.85
CA GLU A 201 13.26 6.57 0.62
C GLU A 201 12.39 5.33 0.48
N SER A 202 11.23 5.49 -0.17
CA SER A 202 10.38 4.38 -0.59
C SER A 202 11.27 3.31 -1.25
N PRO A 203 11.16 2.02 -0.88
CA PRO A 203 11.89 0.99 -1.59
C PRO A 203 11.54 1.03 -3.08
N PRO A 204 12.50 0.72 -3.97
CA PRO A 204 12.30 0.84 -5.41
C PRO A 204 11.10 0.00 -5.90
N ASN A 205 10.08 0.67 -6.46
CA ASN A 205 9.01 0.16 -7.33
C ASN A 205 8.63 -1.33 -7.19
N TRP A 206 8.05 -1.72 -6.05
CA TRP A 206 7.32 -3.00 -5.92
C TRP A 206 5.80 -2.83 -6.05
N TYR A 207 5.33 -1.60 -6.34
CA TYR A 207 4.00 -1.39 -6.89
C TYR A 207 3.84 -2.20 -8.19
N HIS A 208 2.87 -3.12 -8.19
CA HIS A 208 2.31 -3.81 -9.37
C HIS A 208 2.93 -5.15 -9.84
N LYS A 209 3.29 -6.07 -8.94
CA LYS A 209 3.38 -7.49 -9.34
C LYS A 209 2.69 -8.44 -8.37
N GLY A 210 1.37 -8.41 -8.35
CA GLY A 210 0.57 -9.46 -7.73
C GLY A 210 -0.90 -9.08 -7.63
N PHE A 211 -1.79 -10.06 -7.80
CA PHE A 211 -3.16 -9.96 -7.35
C PHE A 211 -3.17 -10.42 -5.88
N GLY A 212 -3.41 -9.52 -4.92
CA GLY A 212 -3.54 -9.87 -3.50
C GLY A 212 -3.13 -8.73 -2.55
N GLY A 213 -3.32 -8.93 -1.24
CA GLY A 213 -2.94 -7.95 -0.22
C GLY A 213 -1.44 -7.92 0.06
N HIS A 214 -0.91 -6.77 0.44
CA HIS A 214 0.52 -6.58 0.69
C HIS A 214 0.80 -5.95 2.06
N LEU A 215 1.77 -6.51 2.79
CA LEU A 215 2.31 -5.89 3.99
C LEU A 215 3.79 -5.60 3.77
N LEU A 216 4.14 -4.31 3.73
CA LEU A 216 5.52 -3.87 3.73
C LEU A 216 5.84 -3.17 5.05
N ILE A 217 6.86 -3.70 5.73
CA ILE A 217 7.44 -3.10 6.92
C ILE A 217 8.93 -2.85 6.66
N ASP A 218 9.35 -1.61 6.87
CA ASP A 218 10.77 -1.24 6.92
C ASP A 218 11.00 -0.28 8.10
N SER A 219 11.00 -0.80 9.32
CA SER A 219 11.06 0.04 10.52
C SER A 219 11.74 -0.68 11.68
N ASP A 220 12.68 0.01 12.31
CA ASP A 220 13.31 -0.46 13.54
C ASP A 220 12.43 -0.29 14.79
N GLN A 221 11.24 0.30 14.65
CA GLN A 221 10.24 0.42 15.72
C GLN A 221 9.18 -0.67 15.68
N ILE A 222 9.20 -1.54 14.67
CA ILE A 222 8.25 -2.65 14.54
C ILE A 222 8.95 -3.98 14.88
N SER A 223 8.32 -4.74 15.76
CA SER A 223 8.73 -6.06 16.23
C SER A 223 7.67 -7.12 15.97
N ASP A 224 7.94 -8.37 16.38
CA ASP A 224 6.94 -9.45 16.38
C ASP A 224 5.66 -9.09 17.15
N ARG A 225 5.73 -8.18 18.12
CA ARG A 225 4.55 -7.76 18.90
C ARG A 225 3.56 -7.00 18.02
N GLY A 226 4.02 -6.03 17.22
CA GLY A 226 3.15 -5.28 16.31
C GLY A 226 2.58 -6.16 15.21
N LEU A 227 3.43 -6.98 14.58
CA LEU A 227 3.00 -7.95 13.56
C LEU A 227 2.02 -8.99 14.11
N GLY A 228 2.23 -9.46 15.33
CA GLY A 228 1.33 -10.40 16.01
C GLY A 228 -0.04 -9.83 16.37
N ALA A 229 -0.23 -8.50 16.26
CA ALA A 229 -1.52 -7.85 16.49
C ALA A 229 -2.38 -7.76 15.23
N ILE A 230 -1.80 -7.99 14.05
CA ILE A 230 -2.54 -8.12 12.80
C ILE A 230 -3.26 -9.48 12.82
N ASP A 231 -4.59 -9.45 12.75
CA ASP A 231 -5.43 -10.64 12.79
C ASP A 231 -5.16 -11.57 11.58
N SER A 232 -5.28 -12.87 11.83
CA SER A 232 -5.36 -13.93 10.83
C SER A 232 -6.46 -13.76 9.77
N THR A 233 -7.39 -12.82 9.93
CA THR A 233 -8.37 -12.47 8.88
C THR A 233 -7.80 -11.53 7.82
N ALA A 234 -6.65 -10.91 8.10
CA ALA A 234 -6.02 -9.99 7.17
C ALA A 234 -5.57 -10.74 5.91
N ARG A 235 -6.07 -10.32 4.75
CA ARG A 235 -5.86 -11.01 3.47
C ARG A 235 -4.55 -10.61 2.79
N PHE A 236 -3.45 -10.65 3.55
CA PHE A 236 -2.13 -10.39 3.01
C PHE A 236 -1.62 -11.62 2.24
N SER A 237 -1.34 -11.43 0.96
CA SER A 237 -0.70 -12.43 0.10
C SER A 237 0.82 -12.29 0.07
N SER A 238 1.35 -11.09 0.30
CA SER A 238 2.79 -10.83 0.25
C SER A 238 3.29 -10.05 1.45
N LEU A 239 4.36 -10.53 2.06
CA LEU A 239 5.06 -9.87 3.16
C LEU A 239 6.45 -9.49 2.71
N TYR A 240 6.81 -8.23 2.94
CA TYR A 240 8.17 -7.73 2.82
C TYR A 240 8.56 -7.07 4.13
N LEU A 241 9.48 -7.70 4.86
CA LEU A 241 9.83 -7.29 6.22
C LEU A 241 11.32 -6.96 6.28
N ARG A 242 11.60 -5.75 6.77
CA ARG A 242 12.92 -5.27 7.14
C ARG A 242 12.84 -4.63 8.52
N SER A 243 13.49 -5.26 9.50
CA SER A 243 13.60 -4.73 10.86
C SER A 243 14.55 -5.60 11.68
N PRO A 244 15.44 -4.99 12.48
CA PRO A 244 16.23 -5.74 13.45
C PRO A 244 15.41 -6.29 14.63
N LYS A 245 14.18 -5.84 14.86
CA LYS A 245 13.35 -6.32 15.98
C LYS A 245 12.43 -7.49 15.62
N ILE A 246 12.42 -7.91 14.36
CA ILE A 246 11.63 -9.05 13.89
C ILE A 246 12.45 -10.34 14.02
N THR A 247 11.95 -11.26 14.83
CA THR A 247 12.52 -12.60 15.09
C THR A 247 11.79 -13.72 14.36
N GLY A 248 10.54 -13.48 13.94
CA GLY A 248 9.68 -14.45 13.24
C GLY A 248 8.70 -15.20 14.15
N SER A 249 8.70 -14.93 15.45
CA SER A 249 7.75 -15.52 16.40
C SER A 249 6.28 -15.18 16.11
N PHE A 250 6.01 -14.05 15.45
CA PHE A 250 4.66 -13.67 15.01
C PHE A 250 4.03 -14.70 14.05
N LEU A 251 4.86 -15.45 13.30
CA LEU A 251 4.41 -16.48 12.36
C LEU A 251 3.61 -17.60 13.03
N ARG A 252 3.76 -17.80 14.34
CA ARG A 252 2.94 -18.75 15.11
C ARG A 252 1.44 -18.46 14.98
N GLY A 253 1.05 -17.17 14.94
CA GLY A 253 -0.35 -16.75 14.78
C GLY A 253 -0.84 -16.73 13.33
N TRP A 254 0.08 -16.84 12.38
CA TRP A 254 -0.18 -16.64 10.95
C TRP A 254 -0.19 -17.94 10.14
N GLY A 255 0.02 -19.09 10.80
CA GLY A 255 -0.02 -20.42 10.20
C GLY A 255 -1.35 -20.79 9.50
N SER A 256 -2.40 -19.98 9.67
CA SER A 256 -3.73 -20.13 9.05
C SER A 256 -4.01 -19.17 7.90
N LEU A 257 -3.08 -18.29 7.51
CA LEU A 257 -3.25 -17.37 6.38
C LEU A 257 -3.13 -18.13 5.06
N GLU A 258 -4.23 -18.69 4.56
CA GLU A 258 -4.26 -19.49 3.33
C GLU A 258 -3.89 -18.68 2.06
N ASP A 259 -4.11 -17.36 2.09
CA ASP A 259 -3.84 -16.46 0.97
C ASP A 259 -2.35 -16.05 0.88
N LEU A 260 -1.53 -16.41 1.87
CA LEU A 260 -0.12 -16.00 1.91
C LEU A 260 0.71 -16.76 0.87
N GLU A 261 1.21 -16.02 -0.13
CA GLU A 261 1.97 -16.56 -1.27
C GLU A 261 3.45 -16.15 -1.28
N TYR A 262 3.80 -15.02 -0.68
CA TYR A 262 5.16 -14.46 -0.74
C TYR A 262 5.59 -13.96 0.64
N VAL A 263 6.77 -14.39 1.10
CA VAL A 263 7.39 -13.90 2.33
C VAL A 263 8.84 -13.53 2.05
N ASP A 264 9.23 -12.30 2.37
CA ASP A 264 10.61 -11.84 2.34
C ASP A 264 11.00 -11.26 3.69
N VAL A 265 11.93 -11.93 4.36
CA VAL A 265 12.50 -11.53 5.66
C VAL A 265 14.01 -11.32 5.55
N THR A 266 14.51 -11.09 4.34
CA THR A 266 15.97 -10.96 4.11
C THR A 266 16.56 -9.71 4.77
N GLY A 267 15.70 -8.71 5.04
CA GLY A 267 16.02 -7.50 5.79
C GLY A 267 15.85 -7.63 7.32
N CYS A 268 15.62 -8.83 7.86
CA CYS A 268 15.45 -9.06 9.28
C CYS A 268 16.69 -9.79 9.85
N PRO A 269 17.75 -9.08 10.29
CA PRO A 269 19.01 -9.70 10.71
C PRO A 269 18.89 -10.60 11.96
N ASN A 270 17.83 -10.42 12.76
CA ASN A 270 17.58 -11.22 13.97
C ASN A 270 16.47 -12.25 13.77
N PHE A 271 16.06 -12.52 12.52
CA PHE A 271 15.07 -13.54 12.23
C PHE A 271 15.64 -14.93 12.53
N ASP A 272 14.96 -15.69 13.40
CA ASP A 272 15.31 -17.10 13.65
C ASP A 272 14.79 -17.97 12.50
N PRO A 273 15.67 -18.61 11.71
CA PRO A 273 15.26 -19.41 10.56
C PRO A 273 14.33 -20.56 10.90
N LEU A 274 14.35 -21.07 12.13
CA LEU A 274 13.46 -22.16 12.55
C LEU A 274 11.98 -21.74 12.60
N ASN A 275 11.68 -20.44 12.71
CA ASN A 275 10.31 -19.94 12.72
C ASN A 275 9.57 -20.18 11.38
N VAL A 276 10.27 -20.46 10.28
CA VAL A 276 9.64 -20.87 9.01
C VAL A 276 8.87 -22.19 9.15
N ALA A 277 9.12 -22.98 10.20
CA ALA A 277 8.35 -24.18 10.51
C ALA A 277 6.84 -23.90 10.67
N TYR A 278 6.46 -22.71 11.14
CA TYR A 278 5.06 -22.29 11.26
C TYR A 278 4.36 -22.09 9.90
N LEU A 279 5.12 -21.90 8.83
CA LEU A 279 4.62 -21.69 7.47
C LEU A 279 4.50 -22.99 6.67
N THR A 280 4.91 -24.13 7.23
CA THR A 280 4.95 -25.42 6.52
C THR A 280 3.58 -25.98 6.13
N GLY A 281 2.49 -25.44 6.70
CA GLY A 281 1.11 -25.78 6.36
C GLY A 281 0.47 -24.87 5.30
N ILE A 282 1.11 -23.77 4.93
CA ILE A 282 0.56 -22.76 4.02
C ILE A 282 1.07 -23.00 2.61
N SER A 283 0.18 -22.82 1.62
CA SER A 283 0.46 -22.93 0.18
C SER A 283 1.23 -21.74 -0.41
N MET A 284 2.37 -21.39 0.18
CA MET A 284 3.18 -20.24 -0.27
C MET A 284 3.85 -20.53 -1.62
N ARG A 285 4.14 -19.51 -2.44
CA ARG A 285 4.95 -19.64 -3.67
C ARG A 285 6.42 -19.37 -3.43
N THR A 286 6.73 -18.32 -2.67
CA THR A 286 8.09 -17.81 -2.47
C THR A 286 8.37 -17.51 -1.01
N LEU A 287 9.51 -17.98 -0.50
CA LEU A 287 10.07 -17.58 0.79
C LEU A 287 11.51 -17.11 0.60
N ASN A 288 11.82 -15.86 0.90
CA ASN A 288 13.19 -15.32 0.93
C ASN A 288 13.63 -15.15 2.39
N ILE A 289 14.76 -15.76 2.73
CA ILE A 289 15.33 -15.71 4.08
C ILE A 289 16.85 -15.60 4.01
N THR A 290 17.43 -14.81 4.90
CA THR A 290 18.88 -14.74 5.08
C THR A 290 19.30 -15.70 6.20
N CYS A 291 19.94 -16.84 5.87
CA CYS A 291 20.46 -17.79 6.86
C CYS A 291 21.47 -18.75 6.22
N LYS A 292 22.27 -19.44 7.04
CA LYS A 292 23.07 -20.56 6.58
C LYS A 292 22.19 -21.81 6.33
N PRO A 293 22.52 -22.64 5.33
CA PRO A 293 21.77 -23.88 5.07
C PRO A 293 21.68 -24.83 6.26
N SER A 294 22.72 -24.92 7.10
CA SER A 294 22.72 -25.78 8.30
C SER A 294 21.69 -25.37 9.35
N GLU A 295 21.30 -24.10 9.41
CA GLU A 295 20.29 -23.58 10.37
C GLU A 295 18.87 -24.08 10.06
N LEU A 296 18.61 -24.45 8.80
CA LEU A 296 17.32 -25.03 8.38
C LEU A 296 17.31 -26.56 8.45
N ARG A 297 18.35 -27.19 8.99
CA ARG A 297 18.43 -28.64 9.07
C ARG A 297 17.31 -29.20 9.96
N GLY A 298 16.55 -30.15 9.42
CA GLY A 298 15.39 -30.75 10.09
C GLY A 298 14.06 -30.03 9.84
N VAL A 299 14.08 -28.80 9.32
CA VAL A 299 12.87 -28.15 8.81
C VAL A 299 12.35 -28.96 7.62
N THR A 300 11.12 -29.44 7.73
CA THR A 300 10.47 -30.18 6.66
C THR A 300 9.27 -29.39 6.20
N PHE A 301 9.39 -28.81 5.01
CA PHE A 301 8.24 -28.27 4.30
C PHE A 301 7.37 -29.46 3.90
N LYS A 302 6.13 -29.54 4.41
CA LYS A 302 5.16 -30.55 3.93
C LYS A 302 4.93 -30.31 2.43
N LYS A 303 4.35 -31.30 1.73
CA LYS A 303 3.81 -31.13 0.37
C LYS A 303 2.81 -29.96 0.37
N SER A 304 3.36 -28.80 0.14
CA SER A 304 2.74 -27.50 0.03
C SER A 304 3.35 -26.92 -1.25
N PRO A 305 2.59 -26.16 -2.05
CA PRO A 305 3.09 -25.54 -3.27
C PRO A 305 4.17 -24.46 -3.06
N ILE A 306 5.01 -24.56 -2.01
CA ILE A 306 6.28 -23.84 -1.90
C ILE A 306 7.10 -24.16 -3.14
N THR A 307 6.99 -23.23 -4.08
CA THR A 307 7.58 -23.34 -5.41
C THR A 307 9.05 -22.95 -5.33
N VAL A 308 9.41 -22.03 -4.43
CA VAL A 308 10.76 -21.51 -4.26
C VAL A 308 11.04 -21.06 -2.81
N VAL A 309 11.93 -21.75 -2.08
CA VAL A 309 12.63 -21.14 -0.93
C VAL A 309 13.96 -20.58 -1.41
N ASN A 310 14.21 -19.29 -1.22
CA ASN A 310 15.46 -18.59 -1.53
C ASN A 310 16.23 -18.35 -0.23
N ILE A 311 17.26 -19.16 0.01
CA ILE A 311 18.19 -18.92 1.10
C ILE A 311 19.29 -18.01 0.57
N LEU A 312 19.40 -16.81 1.14
CA LEU A 312 20.51 -15.88 0.94
C LEU A 312 21.49 -16.03 2.11
N TRP A 313 22.78 -15.99 1.85
CA TRP A 313 23.77 -15.98 2.92
C TRP A 313 24.99 -15.16 2.52
N ASP A 314 25.55 -14.43 3.48
CA ASP A 314 26.69 -13.52 3.32
C ASP A 314 28.03 -14.17 3.76
N ALA A 315 27.99 -15.21 4.60
CA ALA A 315 29.19 -15.89 5.13
C ALA A 315 29.65 -17.12 4.32
N PRO A 316 30.96 -17.46 4.27
CA PRO A 316 31.42 -18.71 3.66
C PRO A 316 30.72 -19.95 4.24
N LEU A 317 30.45 -20.95 3.38
CA LEU A 317 29.86 -22.22 3.82
C LEU A 317 30.91 -23.12 4.47
N ASP A 318 30.52 -23.78 5.55
CA ASP A 318 31.31 -24.83 6.20
C ASP A 318 30.85 -26.26 5.81
N GLU A 319 31.49 -27.28 6.38
CA GLU A 319 31.19 -28.68 6.07
C GLU A 319 29.75 -29.07 6.45
N ASP A 320 29.24 -28.52 7.55
CA ASP A 320 27.87 -28.78 7.99
C ASP A 320 26.85 -28.15 7.05
N ASP A 321 27.13 -26.95 6.54
CA ASP A 321 26.32 -26.30 5.50
C ASP A 321 26.27 -27.13 4.22
N HIS A 322 27.43 -27.65 3.77
CA HIS A 322 27.51 -28.51 2.59
C HIS A 322 26.73 -29.81 2.77
N LYS A 323 26.77 -30.39 3.97
CA LYS A 323 25.99 -31.58 4.32
C LYS A 323 24.49 -31.28 4.34
N ALA A 324 24.07 -30.16 4.93
CA ALA A 324 22.67 -29.74 4.95
C ALA A 324 22.13 -29.54 3.53
N ILE A 325 22.92 -28.90 2.65
CA ILE A 325 22.60 -28.77 1.23
C ILE A 325 22.41 -30.14 0.56
N ALA A 326 23.30 -31.10 0.81
CA ALA A 326 23.20 -32.43 0.22
C ALA A 326 21.95 -33.18 0.70
N GLU A 327 21.63 -33.08 1.99
CA GLU A 327 20.41 -33.64 2.58
C GLU A 327 19.13 -33.02 1.99
N MET A 328 19.13 -31.69 1.78
CA MET A 328 18.02 -30.99 1.13
C MET A 328 17.83 -31.44 -0.32
N LYS A 329 18.91 -31.58 -1.11
CA LYS A 329 18.84 -32.05 -2.51
C LYS A 329 18.28 -33.48 -2.63
N ALA A 330 18.61 -34.35 -1.67
CA ALA A 330 18.15 -35.74 -1.67
C ALA A 330 16.63 -35.88 -1.49
N LYS A 331 15.94 -34.84 -0.98
CA LYS A 331 14.48 -34.80 -0.79
C LYS A 331 13.73 -34.21 -2.00
N GLU A 332 14.21 -34.43 -3.22
CA GLU A 332 13.64 -33.95 -4.50
C GLU A 332 13.65 -32.41 -4.72
N ASN A 333 14.48 -31.68 -3.98
CA ASN A 333 14.58 -30.23 -4.14
C ASN A 333 15.58 -29.83 -5.26
N THR A 334 15.17 -28.97 -6.20
CA THR A 334 16.05 -28.48 -7.28
C THR A 334 16.75 -27.17 -6.91
N MET A 335 18.10 -27.18 -6.86
CA MET A 335 18.93 -26.06 -6.41
C MET A 335 19.71 -25.38 -7.54
N TYR A 336 19.66 -24.04 -7.59
CA TYR A 336 20.40 -23.21 -8.54
C TYR A 336 21.34 -22.22 -7.82
N ILE A 337 22.64 -22.32 -8.08
CA ILE A 337 23.65 -21.32 -7.64
C ILE A 337 23.93 -20.42 -8.85
N LYS A 338 23.73 -19.10 -8.75
CA LYS A 338 23.96 -18.16 -9.86
C LYS A 338 24.76 -16.92 -9.44
N ASP A 339 25.85 -16.65 -10.17
CA ASP A 339 26.56 -15.36 -10.28
C ASP A 339 26.78 -14.56 -8.99
N GLY A 340 27.53 -15.12 -8.03
CA GLY A 340 27.98 -14.38 -6.84
C GLY A 340 26.89 -14.08 -5.79
N ILE A 341 25.62 -14.23 -6.16
CA ILE A 341 24.49 -14.31 -5.23
C ILE A 341 24.36 -15.76 -4.81
N ARG A 342 24.62 -15.98 -3.53
CA ARG A 342 24.58 -17.31 -2.94
C ARG A 342 23.12 -17.66 -2.64
N LYS A 343 22.49 -18.31 -3.61
CA LYS A 343 21.07 -18.69 -3.59
C LYS A 343 20.94 -20.20 -3.54
N VAL A 344 20.17 -20.72 -2.60
CA VAL A 344 19.62 -22.09 -2.68
C VAL A 344 18.16 -21.92 -3.00
N ALA A 345 17.73 -22.40 -4.17
CA ALA A 345 16.32 -22.56 -4.50
C ALA A 345 15.87 -23.96 -4.06
N ILE A 346 14.73 -24.07 -3.41
CA ILE A 346 14.06 -25.34 -3.15
C ILE A 346 12.76 -25.36 -3.95
N HIS A 347 12.67 -26.25 -4.94
CA HIS A 347 11.45 -26.47 -5.72
C HIS A 347 10.77 -27.75 -5.26
N SER A 348 9.52 -27.66 -4.80
CA SER A 348 8.69 -28.85 -4.59
C SER A 348 8.40 -29.51 -5.95
N THR A 349 8.83 -30.76 -6.14
CA THR A 349 8.32 -31.65 -7.20
C THR A 349 6.87 -32.04 -6.89
N LYS A 350 6.08 -32.28 -7.95
CA LYS A 350 4.63 -32.53 -7.91
C LYS A 350 4.22 -33.70 -6.98
#